data_AF-A0AAU5CC95-F1
#
_entry.id   AF-A0AAU5CC95-F1
#
_cell.length_a   1.000
_cell.length_b   1.000
_cell.length_c   1.000
_cell.angle_alpha   90.00
_cell.angle_beta   90.00
_cell.angle_gamma   90.00
#
_symmetry.space_group_name_H-M   'P 1'
#
loop_
_entity.id
_entity.type
_entity.pdbx_description
1 polymer ?
#
loop_
_entity_poly.entity_id
_entity_poly.type
_entity_poly.pdbx_seq_one_letter_code
_entity_poly.pdbx_strand_id
1 'polypeptide(L)' 'MAKTQLGARVDEDVAELARKRAADLGLSVGDYLARLVQDDASGLRARAVDAAARFLAEHQAVFDEAEHSQQTRRGARAA' A
#
# COMPACT_ATOMS: atom_id res chain seq x y z
N MET A 1 15.40 -23.98 1.10
CA MET A 1 16.40 -23.61 0.06
C MET A 1 17.49 -22.79 0.70
N ALA A 2 18.75 -22.96 0.29
CA ALA A 2 19.83 -22.09 0.75
C ALA A 2 19.62 -20.66 0.22
N LYS A 3 19.93 -19.64 1.02
CA LYS A 3 19.86 -18.23 0.60
C LYS A 3 21.09 -17.93 -0.27
N THR A 4 20.89 -17.28 -1.42
CA THR A 4 21.97 -16.80 -2.29
C THR A 4 22.34 -15.37 -1.89
N GLN A 5 23.64 -15.06 -1.86
CA GLN A 5 24.10 -13.68 -1.63
C GLN A 5 23.91 -12.83 -2.90
N LEU A 6 23.29 -11.65 -2.74
CA LEU A 6 23.00 -10.73 -3.86
C LEU A 6 24.17 -9.81 -4.23
N GLY A 7 25.07 -9.50 -3.31
CA GLY A 7 26.29 -8.70 -3.58
C GLY A 7 26.06 -7.25 -4.04
N ALA A 8 24.93 -6.63 -3.69
CA ALA A 8 24.61 -5.27 -4.11
C ALA A 8 25.34 -4.20 -3.28
N ARG A 9 25.83 -3.14 -3.95
CA ARG A 9 26.31 -1.91 -3.30
C ARG A 9 25.20 -0.86 -3.34
N VAL A 10 25.00 -0.18 -2.22
CA VAL A 10 24.02 0.89 -2.06
C VAL A 10 24.65 2.03 -1.28
N ASP A 11 24.08 3.22 -1.42
CA ASP A 11 24.46 4.36 -0.60
C ASP A 11 24.14 4.11 0.88
N GLU A 12 24.86 4.78 1.77
CA GLU A 12 24.78 4.56 3.21
C GLU A 12 23.39 4.89 3.77
N ASP A 13 22.77 5.95 3.28
CA ASP A 13 21.42 6.38 3.66
C ASP A 13 20.36 5.33 3.28
N VAL A 14 20.49 4.71 2.10
CA VAL A 14 19.64 3.60 1.67
C VAL A 14 19.84 2.39 2.57
N ALA A 15 21.07 2.07 2.94
CA ALA A 15 21.38 0.96 3.83
C ALA A 15 20.77 1.16 5.24
N GLU A 16 20.89 2.37 5.79
CA GLU A 16 20.28 2.74 7.07
C GLU A 16 18.76 2.70 7.02
N LEU A 17 18.16 3.21 5.94
CA LEU A 17 16.72 3.14 5.75
C LEU A 17 16.24 1.69 5.70
N ALA A 18 16.92 0.81 4.93
CA ALA A 18 16.58 -0.60 4.87
C ALA A 18 16.67 -1.29 6.25
N ARG A 19 17.71 -0.99 7.03
CA ARG A 19 17.87 -1.48 8.41
C ARG A 19 16.71 -1.06 9.29
N LYS A 20 16.38 0.23 9.30
CA LYS A 20 15.28 0.78 10.12
C LYS A 20 13.93 0.14 9.75
N ARG A 21 13.62 0.07 8.45
CA ARG A 21 12.36 -0.51 7.97
C ARG A 21 12.25 -2.00 8.26
N ALA A 22 13.35 -2.74 8.11
CA ALA A 22 13.39 -4.15 8.50
C ALA A 22 13.13 -4.32 10.00
N ALA A 23 13.74 -3.49 10.85
CA ALA A 23 13.54 -3.50 12.30
C ALA A 23 12.09 -3.15 12.69
N ASP A 24 11.49 -2.11 12.10
CA ASP A 24 10.08 -1.73 12.33
C ASP A 24 9.11 -2.90 12.05
N LEU A 25 9.48 -3.77 11.10
CA LEU A 25 8.68 -4.92 10.68
C LEU A 25 9.09 -6.23 11.38
N GLY A 26 10.09 -6.22 12.26
CA GLY A 26 10.61 -7.42 12.92
C GLY A 26 11.27 -8.42 11.95
N LEU A 27 11.82 -7.94 10.83
CA LEU A 27 12.44 -8.74 9.78
C LEU A 27 13.96 -8.58 9.77
N SER A 28 14.67 -9.60 9.27
CA SER A 28 16.05 -9.40 8.85
C SER A 28 16.10 -8.49 7.62
N VAL A 29 17.20 -7.76 7.43
CA VAL A 29 17.37 -6.90 6.23
C VAL A 29 17.24 -7.71 4.95
N GLY A 30 17.78 -8.94 4.93
CA GLY A 30 17.67 -9.83 3.78
C GLY A 30 16.22 -10.22 3.47
N ASP A 31 15.42 -10.53 4.50
CA ASP A 31 14.00 -10.90 4.31
C ASP A 31 13.15 -9.68 3.93
N TYR A 32 13.45 -8.50 4.47
CA TYR A 32 12.85 -7.25 4.05
C TYR A 32 13.11 -6.95 2.57
N LEU A 33 14.37 -7.09 2.12
CA LEU A 33 14.72 -6.87 0.71
C LEU A 33 14.08 -7.90 -0.22
N ALA A 34 14.04 -9.17 0.18
CA ALA A 34 13.37 -10.21 -0.60
C ALA A 34 11.88 -9.91 -0.78
N ARG A 35 11.20 -9.49 0.31
CA ARG A 35 9.81 -9.06 0.25
C ARG A 35 9.62 -7.84 -0.64
N LEU A 36 10.48 -6.81 -0.50
CA LEU A 36 10.40 -5.60 -1.30
C LEU A 36 10.50 -5.91 -2.81
N VAL A 37 11.45 -6.77 -3.19
CA VAL A 37 11.64 -7.20 -4.58
C VAL A 37 10.45 -8.02 -5.09
N GLN A 38 9.89 -8.92 -4.27
CA GLN A 38 8.71 -9.70 -4.64
C GLN A 38 7.46 -8.83 -4.79
N ASP A 39 7.24 -7.91 -3.86
CA ASP A 39 6.11 -6.99 -3.90
C ASP A 39 6.17 -6.11 -5.17
N ASP A 40 7.36 -5.61 -5.52
CA ASP A 40 7.62 -4.87 -6.75
C ASP A 40 7.37 -5.73 -8.01
N ALA A 41 8.00 -6.91 -8.09
CA ALA A 41 7.89 -7.79 -9.26
C ALA A 41 6.50 -8.41 -9.45
N SER A 42 5.72 -8.58 -8.38
CA SER A 42 4.40 -9.22 -8.44
C SER A 42 3.37 -8.42 -9.24
N GLY A 43 3.58 -7.10 -9.37
CA GLY A 43 2.58 -6.18 -9.91
C GLY A 43 1.27 -6.13 -9.10
N LEU A 44 1.24 -6.77 -7.91
CA LEU A 44 0.04 -6.91 -7.10
C LEU A 44 -0.51 -5.54 -6.69
N ARG A 45 0.38 -4.61 -6.34
CA ARG A 45 -0.01 -3.24 -6.00
C ARG A 45 -0.76 -2.56 -7.14
N ALA A 46 -0.24 -2.61 -8.37
CA ALA A 46 -0.89 -2.01 -9.53
C ALA A 46 -2.27 -2.63 -9.76
N ARG A 47 -2.36 -3.97 -9.75
CA ARG A 47 -3.62 -4.69 -9.91
C ARG A 47 -4.63 -4.40 -8.80
N ALA A 48 -4.17 -4.26 -7.56
CA ALA A 48 -5.02 -3.93 -6.42
C ALA A 48 -5.58 -2.49 -6.54
N VAL A 49 -4.75 -1.53 -6.95
CA VAL A 49 -5.19 -0.15 -7.20
C VAL A 49 -6.18 -0.10 -8.36
N ASP A 50 -5.90 -0.80 -9.46
CA ASP A 50 -6.82 -0.89 -10.60
C ASP A 50 -8.16 -1.52 -10.20
N ALA A 51 -8.14 -2.58 -9.39
CA ALA A 51 -9.35 -3.21 -8.88
C ALA A 51 -10.15 -2.26 -7.96
N ALA A 52 -9.48 -1.53 -7.07
CA ALA A 52 -10.11 -0.53 -6.23
C ALA A 52 -10.73 0.61 -7.05
N ALA A 53 -10.03 1.08 -8.08
CA ALA A 53 -10.54 2.11 -8.99
C ALA A 53 -11.79 1.63 -9.75
N ARG A 54 -11.80 0.39 -10.26
CA ARG A 54 -12.97 -0.21 -10.90
C ARG A 54 -14.14 -0.35 -9.93
N PHE A 55 -13.89 -0.85 -8.72
CA PHE A 55 -14.91 -0.99 -7.69
C PHE A 55 -15.59 0.35 -7.37
N LEU A 56 -14.81 1.41 -7.18
CA LEU A 56 -15.33 2.75 -6.95
C LEU A 56 -16.16 3.24 -8.14
N ALA A 57 -15.67 3.06 -9.37
CA ALA A 57 -16.40 3.47 -10.57
C ALA A 57 -17.73 2.73 -10.74
N GLU A 58 -17.75 1.41 -10.51
CA GLU A 58 -18.95 0.58 -10.63
C GLU A 58 -20.01 0.91 -9.56
N HIS A 59 -19.58 1.33 -8.38
CA HIS A 59 -20.48 1.60 -7.24
C HIS A 59 -20.66 3.09 -6.96
N GLN A 60 -20.24 3.97 -7.87
CA GLN A 60 -20.24 5.42 -7.69
C GLN A 60 -21.62 5.95 -7.26
N ALA A 61 -22.70 5.47 -7.88
CA ALA A 61 -24.06 5.90 -7.54
C ALA A 61 -24.46 5.60 -6.08
N VAL A 62 -23.99 4.48 -5.52
CA VAL A 62 -24.26 4.11 -4.13
C VAL A 62 -23.50 5.03 -3.17
N PHE A 63 -22.24 5.35 -3.51
CA PHE A 63 -21.45 6.32 -2.74
C PHE A 63 -22.07 7.72 -2.80
N ASP A 64 -22.47 8.17 -3.98
CA ASP A 64 -23.10 9.47 -4.18
C ASP A 64 -24.43 9.60 -3.38
N GLU A 65 -25.25 8.54 -3.36
CA GLU A 65 -26.49 8.49 -2.57
C GLU A 65 -26.20 8.52 -1.05
N ALA A 66 -25.18 7.78 -0.61
CA ALA A 66 -24.75 7.76 0.79
C ALA A 66 -24.18 9.13 1.23
N GLU A 67 -23.52 9.88 0.36
CA GLU A 67 -23.03 11.23 0.64
C GLU A 67 -24.17 12.26 0.66
N HIS A 68 -25.09 12.22 -0.31
CA HIS A 68 -26.24 13.12 -0.35
C HIS A 68 -27.17 12.94 0.86
N SER A 69 -27.43 11.69 1.25
CA SER A 69 -28.24 11.38 2.44
C SER A 69 -27.59 11.83 3.75
N GLN A 70 -26.26 11.96 3.80
CA GLN A 70 -25.55 12.55 4.94
C GLN A 70 -25.58 14.09 4.95
N GLN A 71 -25.45 14.73 3.78
CA GLN A 71 -25.53 16.19 3.66
C GLN A 71 -26.92 16.71 4.01
N THR A 72 -27.98 16.03 3.58
CA THR A 72 -29.37 16.38 3.95
C THR A 72 -29.61 16.29 5.46
N ARG A 73 -29.05 15.28 6.15
CA ARG A 73 -29.12 15.17 7.62
C ARG A 73 -28.36 16.28 8.37
N ARG A 74 -27.25 16.76 7.82
CA ARG A 74 -26.50 17.91 8.38
C ARG A 74 -27.24 19.23 8.18
N GLY A 75 -27.88 19.44 7.02
CA GLY A 75 -28.72 20.61 6.76
C GLY A 75 -29.98 20.67 7.64
N ALA A 76 -30.57 19.52 7.96
CA ALA A 76 -31.76 19.45 8.82
C ALA A 76 -31.53 19.80 10.31
N ARG A 77 -30.27 19.89 10.77
CA ARG A 77 -29.93 20.33 12.14
C ARG A 77 -29.56 21.82 12.23
N ALA A 78 -29.58 22.54 11.12
CA ALA A 78 -29.23 23.96 11.05
C ALA A 78 -30.45 24.89 10.89
N ALA A 79 -31.67 24.38 11.09
CA ALA A 79 -32.93 25.12 11.00
C ALA A 79 -33.63 25.18 12.36
#